data_AF-A0A7K6AJ89-F1
#
_entry.id   AF-A0A7K6AJ89-F1
#
_cell.length_a   1.000
_cell.length_b   1.000
_cell.length_c   1.000
_cell.angle_alpha   90.00
_cell.angle_beta   90.00
_cell.angle_gamma   90.00
#
_symmetry.space_group_name_H-M   'P 1'
#
loop_
_entity.id
_entity.type
_entity.pdbx_description
1 polymer ?
#
loop_
_entity_poly.entity_id
_entity_poly.type
_entity_poly.pdbx_seq_one_letter_code
_entity_poly.pdbx_strand_id
1 'polypeptide(L)'
;AQLMATKTGRQVVRDRGTYVVLRELHRWEQQPEVLAACEKLIQVLIGDEPGPGMENLLEVDVPEELERELQRLDCQEEEQWQQREGEQRELR
;
A
#
# COMPACT_ATOMS: atom_id res chain seq x y z
N ALA A 1 3.83 -3.49 -5.49
CA ALA A 1 5.22 -3.15 -5.86
C ALA A 1 6.10 -4.40 -5.79
N GLN A 2 6.70 -4.83 -6.91
CA GLN A 2 7.45 -6.09 -6.97
C GLN A 2 8.72 -6.10 -6.11
N LEU A 3 9.42 -4.96 -6.00
CA LEU A 3 10.63 -4.85 -5.19
C LEU A 3 10.36 -5.14 -3.71
N MET A 4 9.29 -4.56 -3.14
CA MET A 4 8.96 -4.70 -1.72
C MET A 4 8.14 -5.96 -1.39
N ALA A 5 7.91 -6.83 -2.37
CA ALA A 5 7.29 -8.13 -2.14
C ALA A 5 8.20 -9.03 -1.31
N THR A 6 9.51 -8.95 -1.52
CA THR A 6 10.52 -9.72 -0.79
C THR A 6 11.03 -8.96 0.43
N LYS A 7 11.36 -9.70 1.49
CA LYS A 7 12.04 -9.19 2.69
C LYS A 7 13.29 -8.39 2.37
N THR A 8 14.17 -8.93 1.53
CA THR A 8 15.41 -8.25 1.12
C THR A 8 15.12 -6.92 0.46
N GLY A 9 14.12 -6.86 -0.43
CA GLY A 9 13.72 -5.62 -1.07
C GLY A 9 13.15 -4.60 -0.09
N ARG A 10 12.30 -5.03 0.88
CA ARG A 10 11.82 -4.14 1.95
C ARG A 10 12.96 -3.58 2.79
N GLN A 11 13.93 -4.41 3.18
CA GLN A 11 15.12 -3.97 3.94
C GLN A 11 15.91 -2.91 3.18
N VAL A 12 16.24 -3.14 1.91
CA VAL A 12 16.96 -2.17 1.08
C VAL A 12 16.22 -0.83 0.99
N VAL A 13 14.89 -0.85 0.87
CA VAL A 13 14.07 0.36 0.80
C VAL A 13 14.01 1.08 2.15
N ARG A 14 13.87 0.36 3.26
CA ARG A 14 13.90 0.93 4.62
C ARG A 14 15.26 1.56 4.94
N ASP A 15 16.35 0.86 4.65
CA ASP A 15 17.73 1.31 4.94
C ASP A 15 18.12 2.58 4.17
N ARG A 16 17.49 2.82 3.02
CA ARG A 16 17.68 4.04 2.22
C ARG A 16 16.86 5.23 2.69
N GLY A 17 16.10 5.11 3.78
CA GLY A 17 15.24 6.17 4.29
C GLY A 17 14.04 6.49 3.40
N THR A 18 13.66 5.59 2.48
CA THR A 18 12.61 5.83 1.49
C THR A 18 11.25 6.14 2.11
N TYR A 19 10.96 5.61 3.32
CA TYR A 19 9.75 5.95 4.06
C TYR A 19 9.58 7.46 4.25
N VAL A 20 10.65 8.19 4.60
CA VAL A 20 10.58 9.64 4.82
C VAL A 20 10.19 10.36 3.53
N VAL A 21 10.79 9.96 2.41
CA VAL A 21 10.48 10.52 1.09
C VAL A 21 9.03 10.25 0.69
N LEU A 22 8.56 9.01 0.84
CA LEU A 22 7.19 8.62 0.50
C LEU A 22 6.15 9.31 1.39
N ARG A 23 6.44 9.47 2.69
CA ARG A 23 5.55 10.17 3.61
C ARG A 23 5.41 11.64 3.26
N GLU A 24 6.50 12.31 2.93
CA GLU A 24 6.40 13.70 2.49
C GLU A 24 5.69 13.79 1.13
N LEU A 25 5.99 12.91 0.16
CA LEU A 25 5.27 12.87 -1.11
C LEU A 25 3.76 12.71 -0.90
N HIS A 26 3.34 11.73 -0.09
CA HIS A 26 1.94 11.51 0.26
C HIS A 26 1.26 12.75 0.83
N ARG A 27 1.98 13.56 1.63
CA ARG A 27 1.44 14.80 2.21
C ARG A 27 1.14 15.89 1.18
N TRP A 28 1.90 15.94 0.08
CA TRP A 28 1.82 17.00 -0.92
C TRP A 28 1.12 16.56 -2.21
N GLU A 29 0.97 15.25 -2.41
CA GLU A 29 0.38 14.71 -3.60
C GLU A 29 -1.12 15.04 -3.66
N GLN A 30 -1.56 15.45 -4.85
CA GLN A 30 -2.97 15.69 -5.16
C GLN A 30 -3.50 14.66 -6.13
N GLN A 31 -2.59 13.96 -6.83
CA GLN A 31 -3.00 12.97 -7.79
C GLN A 31 -3.56 11.74 -7.05
N PRO A 32 -4.77 11.32 -7.40
CA PRO A 32 -5.53 10.36 -6.63
C PRO A 32 -4.88 8.97 -6.60
N GLU A 33 -4.49 8.51 -7.78
CA GLU A 33 -3.87 7.20 -7.96
C GLU A 33 -2.46 7.15 -7.34
N VAL A 34 -1.78 8.29 -7.27
CA VAL A 34 -0.44 8.39 -6.69
C VAL A 34 -0.52 8.38 -5.16
N LEU A 35 -1.52 9.04 -4.57
CA LEU A 35 -1.81 8.94 -3.13
C LEU A 35 -2.07 7.50 -2.71
N ALA A 36 -2.98 6.80 -3.40
CA ALA A 36 -3.30 5.40 -3.12
C ALA A 36 -2.06 4.49 -3.26
N ALA A 37 -1.23 4.72 -4.28
CA ALA A 37 0.03 4.00 -4.42
C ALA A 37 0.99 4.29 -3.25
N CYS A 38 1.14 5.56 -2.84
CA CYS A 38 1.99 5.94 -1.71
C CYS A 38 1.51 5.30 -0.41
N GLU A 39 0.21 5.28 -0.14
CA GLU A 39 -0.39 4.64 1.04
C GLU A 39 -0.05 3.16 1.10
N LYS A 40 -0.26 2.42 0.01
CA LYS A 40 0.08 0.99 -0.08
C LYS A 40 1.57 0.74 0.14
N LEU A 41 2.43 1.60 -0.41
CA LEU A 41 3.88 1.49 -0.19
C LEU A 41 4.27 1.78 1.27
N ILE A 42 3.68 2.81 1.88
CA ILE A 42 3.92 3.20 3.26
C ILE A 42 3.47 2.10 4.21
N GLN A 43 2.26 1.53 4.01
CA GLN A 43 1.73 0.42 4.80
C GLN A 43 2.72 -0.76 4.86
N VAL A 44 3.27 -1.16 3.71
CA VAL A 44 4.28 -2.24 3.65
C VAL A 44 5.57 -1.86 4.39
N LEU A 45 6.00 -0.60 4.32
CA LEU A 45 7.25 -0.16 4.97
C LEU A 45 7.16 -0.07 6.48
N ILE A 46 6.01 0.36 7.01
CA ILE A 46 5.78 0.49 8.46
C ILE A 46 5.30 -0.80 9.11
N GLY A 47 4.79 -1.74 8.32
CA GLY A 47 4.33 -3.04 8.81
C GLY A 47 5.47 -3.91 9.32
N ASP A 48 5.13 -4.76 10.30
CA ASP A 48 6.04 -5.75 10.86
C ASP A 48 6.48 -6.77 9.80
N GLU A 49 7.69 -7.29 9.96
CA GLU A 49 8.23 -8.28 9.05
C GLU A 49 7.59 -9.65 9.32
N PRO A 50 7.05 -10.34 8.30
CA PRO A 50 6.42 -11.64 8.48
C PRO A 50 7.43 -12.72 8.92
N GLY A 51 6.90 -13.81 9.47
CA GLY A 51 7.70 -14.93 9.98
C GLY A 51 8.48 -15.70 8.91
N PRO A 52 9.39 -16.61 9.33
CA PRO A 52 10.12 -17.48 8.41
C PRO A 52 9.17 -18.25 7.49
N GLY A 53 9.49 -18.31 6.19
CA GLY A 53 8.64 -18.96 5.18
C GLY A 53 7.57 -18.05 4.55
N MET A 54 7.42 -16.81 5.03
CA MET A 54 6.49 -15.81 4.48
C MET A 54 7.22 -14.57 3.94
N GLU A 55 8.47 -14.74 3.51
CA GLU A 55 9.36 -13.61 3.17
C GLU A 55 8.97 -12.92 1.86
N ASN A 56 8.36 -13.66 0.93
CA ASN A 56 7.81 -13.13 -0.31
C ASN A 56 6.27 -13.06 -0.21
N LEU A 57 5.73 -11.86 -0.07
CA LEU A 57 4.29 -11.61 0.10
C LEU A 57 3.45 -12.05 -1.11
N LEU A 58 4.06 -12.29 -2.27
CA LEU A 58 3.37 -12.77 -3.47
C LEU A 58 3.28 -14.30 -3.55
N GLU A 59 4.01 -15.02 -2.69
CA GLU A 59 4.08 -16.49 -2.68
C GLU A 59 3.43 -17.10 -1.43
N VAL A 60 2.81 -16.26 -0.58
CA VAL A 60 2.14 -16.74 0.64
C VAL A 60 0.79 -17.32 0.28
N ASP A 61 0.52 -18.54 0.77
CA ASP A 61 -0.81 -19.14 0.69
C ASP A 61 -1.79 -18.37 1.59
N VAL A 62 -2.80 -17.76 0.98
CA VAL A 62 -3.84 -17.01 1.68
C VAL A 62 -5.10 -17.89 1.79
N PRO A 63 -5.64 -18.13 3.00
CA PRO A 63 -6.90 -18.83 3.17
C PRO A 63 -8.05 -18.11 2.45
N GLU A 64 -8.98 -18.86 1.86
CA GLU A 64 -10.08 -18.31 1.04
C GLU A 64 -10.93 -17.25 1.78
N GLU A 65 -11.20 -17.46 3.08
CA GLU A 65 -11.93 -16.49 3.90
C GLU A 65 -11.20 -15.14 3.99
N LEU A 66 -9.88 -15.18 4.19
CA LEU A 66 -9.05 -13.99 4.27
C LEU A 66 -8.92 -13.32 2.90
N GLU A 67 -8.81 -14.09 1.82
CA GLU A 67 -8.79 -13.55 0.46
C GLU A 67 -10.08 -12.76 0.15
N ARG A 68 -11.24 -13.32 0.51
CA ARG A 68 -12.53 -12.63 0.35
C ARG A 68 -12.62 -11.36 1.20
N GLU A 69 -12.10 -11.39 2.42
CA GLU A 69 -12.06 -10.21 3.28
C GLU A 69 -11.16 -9.11 2.70
N LEU A 70 -9.97 -9.47 2.23
CA LEU A 70 -9.04 -8.54 1.58
C LEU A 70 -9.67 -7.91 0.32
N GLN A 71 -10.28 -8.71 -0.55
CA GLN A 71 -10.99 -8.20 -1.73
C GLN A 71 -12.12 -7.23 -1.37
N ARG A 72 -12.87 -7.51 -0.28
CA ARG A 72 -13.91 -6.60 0.21
C ARG A 72 -13.33 -5.27 0.68
N LEU A 73 -12.22 -5.32 1.42
CA LEU A 73 -11.53 -4.10 1.89
C LEU A 73 -11.00 -3.28 0.72
N ASP A 74 -10.41 -3.92 -0.30
CA ASP A 74 -9.94 -3.25 -1.52
C ASP A 74 -11.11 -2.55 -2.25
N CYS A 75 -12.25 -3.24 -2.44
CA CYS A 75 -13.44 -2.63 -3.05
C CYS A 75 -13.95 -1.42 -2.25
N GLN A 76 -13.99 -1.52 -0.91
CA GLN A 76 -14.44 -0.43 -0.05
C GLN A 76 -13.49 0.77 -0.10
N GLU A 77 -12.18 0.52 -0.18
CA GLU A 77 -11.16 1.56 -0.32
C GLU A 77 -11.29 2.27 -1.68
N GLU A 78 -11.51 1.51 -2.76
CA GLU A 78 -11.76 2.05 -4.10
C GLU A 78 -13.03 2.90 -4.16
N GLU A 79 -14.13 2.45 -3.55
CA GLU A 79 -15.38 3.23 -3.49
C GLU A 79 -15.19 4.56 -2.75
N GLN A 80 -14.54 4.54 -1.59
CA GLN A 80 -14.20 5.77 -0.84
C GLN A 80 -13.30 6.68 -1.66
N TRP A 81 -12.37 6.10 -2.40
CA TRP A 81 -11.50 6.84 -3.30
C TRP A 81 -12.29 7.58 -4.38
N GLN A 82 -13.19 6.88 -5.08
CA GLN A 82 -14.03 7.49 -6.12
C GLN A 82 -14.96 8.58 -5.57
N GLN A 83 -15.45 8.42 -4.34
CA GLN A 83 -16.27 9.44 -3.67
C GLN A 83 -15.44 10.71 -3.38
N ARG A 84 -14.26 10.57 -2.76
CA ARG A 84 -13.35 11.71 -2.50
C ARG A 84 -12.92 12.41 -3.78
N GLU A 85 -12.74 11.65 -4.86
CA GLU A 85 -12.46 12.17 -6.19
C GLU A 85 -13.62 13.01 -6.76
N GLY A 86 -14.83 12.50 -6.66
CA GLY A 86 -16.04 13.21 -7.09
C GLY A 86 -16.20 14.54 -6.34
N GLU A 87 -16.08 14.49 -5.01
CA GLU A 87 -16.17 15.69 -4.15
C GLU A 87 -15.10 16.74 -4.51
N GLN A 88 -13.86 16.32 -4.71
CA GLN A 88 -12.78 17.24 -5.10
C GLN A 88 -12.99 17.86 -6.48
N ARG A 89 -13.64 17.15 -7.41
CA ARG A 89 -13.99 17.69 -8.74
C ARG A 89 -15.14 18.67 -8.68
N GLU A 90 -16.13 18.45 -7.80
CA GLU A 90 -17.25 19.38 -7.60
C GLU A 90 -16.83 20.68 -6.89
N LEU A 91 -15.76 20.64 -6.10
CA LEU A 91 -15.21 21.80 -5.38
C LEU A 91 -14.27 22.69 -6.23
N ARG A 92 -13.85 22.26 -7.43
CA ARG A 92 -12.99 23.03 -8.35
C ARG A 92 -13.80 23.83 -9.37
#